data_AF-A0A7J0GM93-F1
#
_entry.id   AF-A0A7J0GM93-F1
#
_cell.length_a   1.000
_cell.length_b   1.000
_cell.length_c   1.000
_cell.angle_alpha   90.00
_cell.angle_beta   90.00
_cell.angle_gamma   90.00
#
_symmetry.space_group_name_H-M   'P 1'
#
loop_
_entity.id
_entity.type
_entity.pdbx_description
1 polymer ?
#
loop_
_entity_poly.entity_id
_entity_poly.type
_entity_poly.pdbx_seq_one_letter_code
_entity_poly.pdbx_strand_id
1 'polypeptide(L)'
;MHERTKFRLHSHDVPYGSGSGQQSVTGFPTVDDSNSYWIVRPVLDSSAKQGDTIKSGTMIRLQHTRTRRWLHSHLHASPISGNLEVSCFGEDGESDTGDYWRLEIEGSGKTWRQDQRIRLQHVDTGGYLHSHDKKYSRIAGGQQEVCGVREKRADNVWLAAEGVYLPITESK
;
A
#
# COMPACT_ATOMS: atom_id res chain seq x y z
N MET A 1 -1.85 7.32 4.66
CA MET A 1 -1.32 7.61 6.01
C MET A 1 -1.65 6.48 6.97
N HIS A 2 -0.65 5.98 7.70
CA HIS A 2 -0.83 5.00 8.77
C HIS A 2 -1.52 5.66 9.98
N GLU A 3 -2.61 5.08 10.49
CA GLU A 3 -3.46 5.72 11.50
C GLU A 3 -2.70 6.04 12.79
N ARG A 4 -1.93 5.09 13.31
CA ARG A 4 -1.31 5.23 14.63
C ARG A 4 -0.09 6.16 14.61
N THR A 5 0.81 5.97 13.65
CA THR A 5 2.09 6.69 13.64
C THR A 5 2.06 7.96 12.80
N LYS A 6 1.02 8.13 11.95
CA LYS A 6 0.89 9.21 10.97
C LYS A 6 1.92 9.18 9.85
N PHE A 7 2.71 8.13 9.72
CA PHE A 7 3.67 7.99 8.63
C PHE A 7 2.92 7.72 7.31
N ARG A 8 3.46 8.21 6.18
CA ARG A 8 2.92 7.97 4.83
C ARG A 8 3.54 6.70 4.25
N LEU A 9 2.76 5.95 3.48
CA LEU A 9 3.29 4.83 2.70
C LEU A 9 4.24 5.41 1.65
N HIS A 10 5.46 4.90 1.58
CA HIS A 10 6.55 5.51 0.84
C HIS A 10 7.44 4.44 0.20
N SER A 11 7.99 4.74 -0.97
CA SER A 11 8.96 3.87 -1.67
C SER A 11 10.02 4.73 -2.34
N HIS A 12 11.20 4.19 -2.60
CA HIS A 12 12.30 4.93 -3.23
C HIS A 12 13.24 3.97 -3.94
N ASP A 13 14.18 4.47 -4.74
CA ASP A 13 15.05 3.63 -5.57
C ASP A 13 16.20 2.98 -4.78
N VAL A 14 15.85 2.28 -3.70
CA VAL A 14 16.77 1.50 -2.86
C VAL A 14 16.14 0.13 -2.62
N PRO A 15 16.80 -0.97 -3.02
CA PRO A 15 16.34 -2.33 -2.74
C PRO A 15 16.59 -2.75 -1.30
N TYR A 16 15.85 -3.76 -0.84
CA TYR A 16 16.21 -4.47 0.38
C TYR A 16 17.53 -5.23 0.19
N GLY A 17 18.34 -5.29 1.25
CA GLY A 17 19.54 -6.14 1.29
C GLY A 17 19.27 -7.58 1.76
N SER A 18 18.01 -7.89 2.04
CA SER A 18 17.52 -9.17 2.57
C SER A 18 16.22 -9.56 1.86
N GLY A 19 15.65 -10.71 2.22
CA GLY A 19 14.37 -11.16 1.68
C GLY A 19 14.43 -11.32 0.17
N SER A 20 13.53 -10.67 -0.56
CA SER A 20 13.47 -10.79 -2.01
C SER A 20 14.54 -9.99 -2.76
N GLY A 21 15.18 -9.01 -2.11
CA GLY A 21 16.05 -8.04 -2.78
C GLY A 21 15.31 -7.00 -3.65
N GLN A 22 13.97 -6.98 -3.62
CA GLN A 22 13.16 -6.01 -4.37
C GLN A 22 13.22 -4.60 -3.76
N GLN A 23 12.61 -3.62 -4.44
CA GLN A 23 12.59 -2.22 -3.98
C GLN A 23 11.87 -2.09 -2.64
N SER A 24 12.47 -1.32 -1.74
CA SER A 24 11.97 -1.18 -0.38
C SER A 24 10.72 -0.32 -0.28
N VAL A 25 9.82 -0.70 0.63
CA VAL A 25 8.63 0.07 1.01
C VAL A 25 8.71 0.38 2.50
N THR A 26 8.36 1.61 2.85
CA THR A 26 8.63 2.19 4.16
C THR A 26 7.50 3.11 4.59
N GLY A 27 7.48 3.45 5.88
CA GLY A 27 6.73 4.58 6.40
C GLY A 27 7.61 5.82 6.41
N PHE A 28 7.15 6.94 5.85
CA PHE A 28 7.86 8.22 5.84
C PHE A 28 7.17 9.26 6.74
N PRO A 29 7.89 10.02 7.57
CA PRO A 29 7.29 10.95 8.52
C PRO A 29 6.76 12.25 7.89
N THR A 30 7.37 12.69 6.79
CA THR A 30 7.07 13.99 6.17
C THR A 30 5.83 13.90 5.27
N VAL A 31 5.00 14.94 5.29
CA VAL A 31 3.74 15.01 4.53
C VAL A 31 3.95 15.31 3.05
N ASP A 32 4.87 16.23 2.74
CA ASP A 32 5.09 16.76 1.39
C ASP A 32 6.29 16.09 0.72
N ASP A 33 6.17 14.79 0.47
CA ASP A 33 7.19 14.03 -0.24
C ASP A 33 6.58 13.34 -1.47
N SER A 34 7.17 13.60 -2.63
CA SER A 34 6.67 13.10 -3.91
C SER A 34 6.71 11.57 -4.04
N ASN A 35 7.55 10.90 -3.24
CA ASN A 35 7.63 9.43 -3.15
C ASN A 35 6.55 8.82 -2.24
N SER A 36 5.65 9.63 -1.68
CA SER A 36 4.52 9.16 -0.89
C SER A 36 3.23 9.06 -1.71
N TYR A 37 3.27 9.40 -3.01
CA TYR A 37 2.11 9.32 -3.88
C TYR A 37 1.97 7.94 -4.54
N TRP A 38 0.74 7.43 -4.52
CA TRP A 38 0.36 6.15 -5.11
C TRP A 38 -0.87 6.33 -5.99
N ILE A 39 -0.85 5.73 -7.18
CA ILE A 39 -2.00 5.71 -8.08
C ILE A 39 -2.79 4.44 -7.80
N VAL A 40 -4.08 4.60 -7.48
CA VAL A 40 -5.00 3.48 -7.38
C VAL A 40 -5.37 3.01 -8.78
N ARG A 41 -5.14 1.72 -9.05
CA ARG A 41 -5.44 1.08 -10.33
C ARG A 41 -6.34 -0.13 -10.10
N PRO A 42 -7.22 -0.47 -11.06
CA PRO A 42 -7.92 -1.75 -11.01
C PRO A 42 -6.94 -2.91 -11.21
N VAL A 43 -7.34 -4.12 -10.79
CA VAL A 43 -6.66 -5.37 -11.15
C VAL A 43 -6.68 -5.60 -12.67
N LEU A 44 -5.83 -6.49 -13.16
CA LEU A 44 -5.83 -6.88 -14.57
C LEU A 44 -7.20 -7.48 -14.95
N ASP A 45 -7.60 -7.27 -16.21
CA ASP A 45 -8.87 -7.75 -16.78
C ASP A 45 -10.16 -7.27 -16.08
N SER A 46 -10.07 -6.25 -15.22
CA SER A 46 -11.24 -5.60 -14.64
C SER A 46 -11.96 -4.73 -15.68
N SER A 47 -13.30 -4.71 -15.60
CA SER A 47 -14.12 -3.75 -16.36
C SER A 47 -14.17 -2.34 -15.74
N ALA A 48 -13.55 -2.15 -14.57
CA ALA A 48 -13.53 -0.87 -13.86
C ALA A 48 -12.77 0.21 -14.65
N LYS A 49 -13.34 1.41 -14.69
CA LYS A 49 -12.82 2.57 -15.40
C LYS A 49 -12.32 3.63 -14.42
N GLN A 50 -11.43 4.50 -14.89
CA GLN A 50 -11.08 5.70 -14.12
C GLN A 50 -12.33 6.54 -13.88
N GLY A 51 -12.52 6.99 -12.64
CA GLY A 51 -13.71 7.72 -12.20
C GLY A 51 -14.79 6.82 -11.55
N ASP A 52 -14.66 5.49 -11.64
CA ASP A 52 -15.56 4.58 -10.94
C ASP A 52 -15.36 4.64 -9.43
N THR A 53 -16.46 4.57 -8.68
CA THR A 53 -16.39 4.51 -7.21
C THR A 53 -15.84 3.16 -6.73
N ILE A 54 -14.92 3.19 -5.77
CA ILE A 54 -14.30 1.99 -5.20
C ILE A 54 -15.09 1.55 -3.97
N LYS A 55 -15.63 0.33 -3.99
CA LYS A 55 -16.44 -0.21 -2.89
C LYS A 55 -15.60 -1.04 -1.92
N SER A 56 -16.10 -1.23 -0.70
CA SER A 56 -15.49 -2.21 0.22
C SER A 56 -15.49 -3.60 -0.41
N GLY A 57 -14.38 -4.32 -0.26
CA GLY A 57 -14.15 -5.65 -0.85
C GLY A 57 -13.58 -5.63 -2.26
N THR A 58 -13.51 -4.46 -2.94
CA THR A 58 -12.88 -4.34 -4.26
C THR A 58 -11.39 -4.65 -4.17
N MET A 59 -10.88 -5.43 -5.13
CA MET A 59 -9.45 -5.65 -5.31
C MET A 59 -8.86 -4.53 -6.16
N ILE A 60 -7.76 -3.96 -5.68
CA ILE A 60 -7.05 -2.86 -6.32
C ILE A 60 -5.56 -3.18 -6.40
N ARG A 61 -4.85 -2.40 -7.21
CA ARG A 61 -3.40 -2.30 -7.20
C ARG A 61 -3.00 -0.87 -6.83
N LEU A 62 -1.84 -0.72 -6.21
CA LEU A 62 -1.26 0.58 -5.88
C LEU A 62 0.07 0.74 -6.60
N GLN A 63 0.15 1.72 -7.50
CA GLN A 63 1.35 1.99 -8.26
C GLN A 63 2.10 3.18 -7.66
N HIS A 64 3.37 3.01 -7.32
CA HIS A 64 4.20 4.11 -6.87
C HIS A 64 4.47 5.08 -8.02
N THR A 65 4.11 6.36 -7.84
CA THR A 65 4.12 7.34 -8.94
C THR A 65 5.49 7.55 -9.54
N ARG A 66 6.53 7.62 -8.71
CA ARG A 66 7.89 7.97 -9.15
C ARG A 66 8.60 6.82 -9.83
N THR A 67 8.51 5.61 -9.27
CA THR A 67 9.26 4.44 -9.77
C THR A 67 8.43 3.55 -10.70
N ARG A 68 7.13 3.81 -10.85
CA ARG A 68 6.17 3.04 -11.66
C ARG A 68 5.99 1.58 -11.23
N ARG A 69 6.57 1.19 -10.10
CA ARG A 69 6.48 -0.15 -9.51
C ARG A 69 5.19 -0.33 -8.71
N TRP A 70 4.79 -1.58 -8.53
CA TRP A 70 3.56 -1.95 -7.83
C TRP A 70 3.84 -2.27 -6.37
N LEU A 71 2.94 -1.87 -5.46
CA LEU A 71 2.96 -2.33 -4.09
C LEU A 71 2.70 -3.84 -4.07
N HIS A 72 3.69 -4.59 -3.61
CA HIS A 72 3.75 -6.03 -3.76
C HIS A 72 3.96 -6.73 -2.42
N SER A 73 3.51 -7.97 -2.29
CA SER A 73 3.85 -8.83 -1.15
C SER A 73 3.89 -10.30 -1.54
N HIS A 74 4.59 -11.10 -0.75
CA HIS A 74 4.94 -12.49 -1.03
C HIS A 74 5.43 -13.20 0.23
N LEU A 75 5.84 -14.46 0.09
CA LEU A 75 6.31 -15.31 1.20
C LEU A 75 7.80 -15.09 1.54
N HIS A 76 8.26 -13.84 1.56
CA HIS A 76 9.57 -13.44 2.10
C HIS A 76 9.43 -12.82 3.48
N ALA A 77 10.46 -12.95 4.30
CA ALA A 77 10.51 -12.34 5.63
C ALA A 77 10.84 -10.85 5.55
N SER A 78 10.11 -10.01 6.28
CA SER A 78 10.36 -8.56 6.32
C SER A 78 11.66 -8.22 7.07
N PRO A 79 12.37 -7.13 6.71
CA PRO A 79 13.76 -6.92 7.13
C PRO A 79 13.99 -6.73 8.64
N ILE A 80 13.02 -6.19 9.39
CA ILE A 80 13.18 -5.88 10.81
C ILE A 80 12.38 -6.85 11.68
N SER A 81 11.11 -7.11 11.35
CA SER A 81 10.22 -7.92 12.19
C SER A 81 10.06 -9.39 11.76
N GLY A 82 10.54 -9.76 10.57
CA GLY A 82 10.37 -11.12 10.04
C GLY A 82 8.92 -11.49 9.72
N ASN A 83 8.05 -10.48 9.55
CA ASN A 83 6.68 -10.67 9.08
C ASN A 83 6.68 -10.91 7.55
N LEU A 84 5.54 -10.76 6.86
CA LEU A 84 5.54 -10.82 5.40
C LEU A 84 6.19 -9.56 4.83
N GLU A 85 7.16 -9.72 3.95
CA GLU A 85 7.79 -8.60 3.25
C GLU A 85 6.77 -7.88 2.36
N VAL A 86 6.80 -6.55 2.40
CA VAL A 86 6.10 -5.68 1.45
C VAL A 86 7.15 -4.88 0.70
N SER A 87 7.07 -4.89 -0.62
CA SER A 87 8.06 -4.38 -1.55
C SER A 87 7.39 -3.59 -2.69
N CYS A 88 8.23 -2.97 -3.52
CA CYS A 88 7.84 -2.47 -4.83
C CYS A 88 8.40 -3.40 -5.92
N PHE A 89 7.53 -3.96 -6.74
CA PHE A 89 7.87 -4.96 -7.77
C PHE A 89 7.45 -4.51 -9.18
N GLY A 90 8.10 -5.08 -10.20
CA GLY A 90 7.79 -4.87 -11.61
C GLY A 90 7.95 -3.42 -12.09
N GLU A 91 7.21 -3.09 -13.13
CA GLU A 91 7.17 -1.79 -13.84
C GLU A 91 5.76 -1.56 -14.42
N ASP A 92 5.54 -0.50 -15.21
CA ASP A 92 4.22 -0.11 -15.75
C ASP A 92 3.44 -1.26 -16.44
N GLY A 93 4.15 -2.17 -17.11
CA GLY A 93 3.56 -3.33 -17.82
C GLY A 93 3.78 -4.68 -17.15
N GLU A 94 4.50 -4.74 -16.02
CA GLU A 94 4.85 -5.96 -15.33
C GLU A 94 4.15 -5.99 -13.97
N SER A 95 3.06 -6.75 -13.90
CA SER A 95 2.23 -6.88 -12.71
C SER A 95 1.60 -8.28 -12.65
N ASP A 96 1.44 -8.80 -11.44
CA ASP A 96 0.83 -10.10 -11.19
C ASP A 96 -0.13 -10.06 -9.97
N THR A 97 -0.58 -11.23 -9.51
CA THR A 97 -1.52 -11.32 -8.38
C THR A 97 -0.89 -10.91 -7.04
N GLY A 98 0.44 -10.90 -6.93
CA GLY A 98 1.17 -10.39 -5.76
C GLY A 98 1.07 -8.87 -5.59
N ASP A 99 0.51 -8.18 -6.58
CA ASP A 99 0.20 -6.74 -6.50
C ASP A 99 -1.23 -6.47 -6.02
N TYR A 100 -2.03 -7.51 -5.76
CA TYR A 100 -3.46 -7.37 -5.52
C TYR A 100 -3.75 -7.17 -4.04
N TRP A 101 -4.43 -6.06 -3.75
CA TRP A 101 -4.85 -5.69 -2.40
C TRP A 101 -6.36 -5.55 -2.36
N ARG A 102 -7.01 -6.32 -1.48
CA ARG A 102 -8.42 -6.17 -1.17
C ARG A 102 -8.60 -4.98 -0.22
N LEU A 103 -9.38 -4.00 -0.66
CA LEU A 103 -9.78 -2.88 0.19
C LEU A 103 -10.84 -3.34 1.20
N GLU A 104 -10.60 -3.11 2.48
CA GLU A 104 -11.60 -3.25 3.52
C GLU A 104 -11.86 -1.89 4.17
N ILE A 105 -13.11 -1.44 4.14
CA ILE A 105 -13.53 -0.23 4.84
C ILE A 105 -13.92 -0.59 6.27
N GLU A 106 -13.32 0.09 7.25
CA GLU A 106 -13.69 -0.07 8.65
C GLU A 106 -14.96 0.75 8.95
N GLY A 107 -15.96 0.12 9.58
CA GLY A 107 -17.26 0.73 9.89
C GLY A 107 -18.33 0.47 8.82
N SER A 108 -19.29 1.40 8.70
CA SER A 108 -20.50 1.22 7.87
C SER A 108 -20.39 1.79 6.44
N GLY A 109 -19.26 2.39 6.08
CA GLY A 109 -19.07 2.98 4.76
C GLY A 109 -19.02 1.93 3.65
N LYS A 110 -19.75 2.18 2.56
CA LYS A 110 -19.83 1.26 1.40
C LYS A 110 -18.82 1.58 0.30
N THR A 111 -18.47 2.85 0.18
CA THR A 111 -17.58 3.40 -0.85
C THR A 111 -16.42 4.10 -0.17
N TRP A 112 -15.21 3.90 -0.70
CA TRP A 112 -13.98 4.46 -0.17
C TRP A 112 -13.97 5.97 -0.33
N ARG A 113 -13.67 6.68 0.76
CA ARG A 113 -13.52 8.13 0.80
C ARG A 113 -12.21 8.53 1.46
N GLN A 114 -11.79 9.76 1.20
CA GLN A 114 -10.70 10.39 1.94
C GLN A 114 -10.98 10.36 3.45
N ASP A 115 -9.92 10.26 4.26
CA ASP A 115 -9.95 10.23 5.73
C ASP A 115 -10.77 9.07 6.34
N GLN A 116 -11.18 8.12 5.52
CA GLN A 116 -11.84 6.92 5.98
C GLN A 116 -10.82 5.90 6.46
N ARG A 117 -11.12 5.28 7.60
CA ARG A 117 -10.34 4.16 8.15
C ARG A 117 -10.53 2.94 7.24
N ILE A 118 -9.43 2.44 6.72
CA ILE A 118 -9.39 1.29 5.84
C ILE A 118 -8.28 0.32 6.23
N ARG A 119 -8.36 -0.88 5.68
CA ARG A 119 -7.27 -1.84 5.62
C ARG A 119 -7.07 -2.28 4.18
N LEU A 120 -5.85 -2.68 3.88
CA LEU A 120 -5.51 -3.31 2.61
C LEU A 120 -5.02 -4.72 2.94
N GLN A 121 -5.76 -5.72 2.51
CA GLN A 121 -5.38 -7.12 2.68
C GLN A 121 -4.75 -7.63 1.39
N HIS A 122 -3.51 -8.07 1.45
CA HIS A 122 -2.87 -8.73 0.33
C HIS A 122 -3.62 -10.02 -0.02
N VAL A 123 -4.02 -10.19 -1.28
CA VAL A 123 -4.92 -11.26 -1.70
C VAL A 123 -4.25 -12.64 -1.56
N ASP A 124 -3.01 -12.78 -2.00
CA ASP A 124 -2.37 -14.10 -2.08
C ASP A 124 -1.88 -14.61 -0.71
N THR A 125 -1.42 -13.71 0.18
CA THR A 125 -0.86 -14.11 1.49
C THR A 125 -1.83 -13.94 2.65
N GLY A 126 -2.93 -13.21 2.46
CA GLY A 126 -3.89 -12.81 3.48
C GLY A 126 -3.35 -11.77 4.48
N GLY A 127 -2.14 -11.24 4.26
CA GLY A 127 -1.50 -10.27 5.14
C GLY A 127 -2.08 -8.87 4.98
N TYR A 128 -2.45 -8.22 6.08
CA TYR A 128 -2.83 -6.82 6.09
C TYR A 128 -1.59 -5.93 6.02
N LEU A 129 -1.60 -4.92 5.14
CA LEU A 129 -0.59 -3.88 5.06
C LEU A 129 -0.44 -3.22 6.43
N HIS A 130 0.76 -3.29 7.00
CA HIS A 130 1.04 -3.00 8.38
C HIS A 130 2.27 -2.11 8.49
N SER A 131 2.27 -1.20 9.46
CA SER A 131 3.49 -0.48 9.86
C SER A 131 3.49 -0.29 11.37
N HIS A 132 4.63 0.00 11.96
CA HIS A 132 4.78 0.10 13.41
C HIS A 132 6.03 0.93 13.75
N ASP A 133 6.27 1.20 15.03
CA ASP A 133 7.45 1.97 15.47
C ASP A 133 8.74 1.14 15.52
N LYS A 134 9.03 0.42 14.44
CA LYS A 134 10.34 -0.18 14.17
C LYS A 134 10.93 0.53 12.96
N LYS A 135 12.08 1.14 13.14
CA LYS A 135 12.68 2.05 12.17
C LYS A 135 14.02 1.53 11.68
N TYR A 136 14.35 1.85 10.44
CA TYR A 136 15.69 1.64 9.91
C TYR A 136 16.68 2.60 10.57
N SER A 137 17.91 2.14 10.78
CA SER A 137 18.96 2.89 11.50
C SER A 137 20.08 3.44 10.61
N ARG A 138 20.23 2.92 9.39
CA ARG A 138 21.28 3.32 8.44
C ARG A 138 20.66 3.90 7.18
N ILE A 139 20.61 3.11 6.11
CA ILE A 139 19.90 3.46 4.88
C ILE A 139 18.42 3.60 5.20
N ALA A 140 17.77 4.64 4.66
CA ALA A 140 16.40 5.04 5.01
C ALA A 140 16.21 5.31 6.52
N GLY A 141 17.26 5.78 7.20
CA GLY A 141 17.26 6.05 8.64
C GLY A 141 16.05 6.87 9.11
N GLY A 142 15.38 6.39 10.15
CA GLY A 142 14.19 7.01 10.73
C GLY A 142 12.87 6.66 10.03
N GLN A 143 12.90 6.05 8.85
CA GLN A 143 11.71 5.51 8.19
C GLN A 143 11.25 4.22 8.88
N GLN A 144 9.94 3.98 8.92
CA GLN A 144 9.35 2.80 9.54
C GLN A 144 9.35 1.60 8.59
N GLU A 145 9.46 0.39 9.14
CA GLU A 145 9.17 -0.84 8.40
C GLU A 145 7.70 -0.86 7.97
N VAL A 146 7.45 -1.28 6.74
CA VAL A 146 6.14 -1.70 6.25
C VAL A 146 6.21 -3.18 5.93
N CYS A 147 5.22 -3.94 6.42
CA CYS A 147 5.17 -5.39 6.31
C CYS A 147 3.71 -5.87 6.21
N GLY A 148 3.50 -7.17 6.00
CA GLY A 148 2.18 -7.81 6.04
C GLY A 148 1.99 -8.61 7.33
N VAL A 149 0.85 -8.42 8.02
CA VAL A 149 0.48 -9.16 9.23
C VAL A 149 -0.92 -9.76 9.05
N ARG A 150 -1.10 -11.06 9.27
CA ARG A 150 -2.36 -11.78 8.99
C ARG A 150 -3.53 -11.43 9.92
N GLU A 151 -3.23 -10.88 11.08
CA GLU A 151 -4.25 -10.48 12.06
C GLU A 151 -4.64 -9.01 11.89
N LYS A 152 -5.93 -8.71 12.09
CA LYS A 152 -6.38 -7.32 12.23
C LYS A 152 -5.85 -6.75 13.55
N ARG A 153 -5.15 -5.62 13.44
CA ARG A 153 -4.55 -4.88 14.56
C ARG A 153 -4.87 -3.39 14.42
N ALA A 154 -4.47 -2.60 15.40
CA ALA A 154 -4.54 -1.14 15.26
C ALA A 154 -3.46 -0.60 14.29
N ASP A 155 -2.34 -1.34 14.16
CA ASP A 155 -1.14 -1.00 13.38
C ASP A 155 -1.23 -1.37 11.89
N ASN A 156 -2.41 -1.78 11.43
CA ASN A 156 -2.72 -2.01 10.02
C ASN A 156 -4.03 -1.30 9.62
N VAL A 157 -4.31 -0.16 10.26
CA VAL A 157 -5.34 0.79 9.84
C VAL A 157 -4.67 1.95 9.10
N TRP A 158 -5.20 2.28 7.93
CA TRP A 158 -4.71 3.34 7.06
C TRP A 158 -5.85 4.29 6.69
N LEU A 159 -5.48 5.50 6.28
CA LEU A 159 -6.37 6.51 5.75
C LEU A 159 -5.79 7.02 4.42
N ALA A 160 -6.64 7.22 3.41
CA ALA A 160 -6.25 8.02 2.25
C ALA A 160 -6.18 9.49 2.68
N ALA A 161 -5.05 10.13 2.43
CA ALA A 161 -4.78 11.51 2.80
C ALA A 161 -4.03 12.19 1.65
N GLU A 162 -4.13 13.52 1.56
CA GLU A 162 -3.44 14.35 0.56
C GLU A 162 -3.67 13.91 -0.91
N GLY A 163 -4.82 13.32 -1.23
CA GLY A 163 -5.10 12.74 -2.55
C GLY A 163 -5.63 13.72 -3.59
N VAL A 164 -5.39 13.42 -4.86
CA VAL A 164 -6.08 14.03 -6.02
C VAL A 164 -7.07 13.03 -6.56
N TYR A 165 -8.37 13.37 -6.56
CA TYR A 165 -9.45 12.47 -6.92
C TYR A 165 -10.04 12.84 -8.28
N LEU A 166 -10.10 11.87 -9.19
CA LEU A 166 -10.72 12.04 -10.51
C LEU A 166 -12.23 12.25 -10.36
N PRO A 167 -12.87 13.02 -11.26
CA PRO A 167 -14.33 13.17 -11.28
C PRO A 167 -15.04 11.82 -11.37
N ILE A 168 -16.16 11.69 -10.65
CA ILE A 168 -16.97 10.48 -10.68
C ILE A 168 -17.74 10.44 -12.01
N THR A 169 -17.48 9.42 -12.83
CA THR A 169 -18.30 9.09 -13.98
C THR A 169 -19.46 8.21 -13.53
N GLU A 170 -20.56 8.81 -13.08
CA GLU A 170 -21.81 8.06 -12.97
C GLU A 170 -22.30 7.75 -14.38
N SER A 171 -22.24 6.47 -14.77
CA SER A 171 -22.98 6.01 -15.93
C SER A 171 -24.47 6.06 -15.55
N LYS A 172 -25.21 7.00 -16.17
CA LYS A 172 -26.67 7.05 -16.11
C LYS A 172 -27.30 5.77 -16.64
#